data_AF-A0A9D0XVX3-F1
#
_entry.id   AF-A0A9D0XVX3-F1
#
_cell.length_a   1.000
_cell.length_b   1.000
_cell.length_c   1.000
_cell.angle_alpha   90.00
_cell.angle_beta   90.00
_cell.angle_gamma   90.00
#
_symmetry.space_group_name_H-M   'P 1'
#
loop_
_entity.id
_entity.type
_entity.pdbx_description
1 polymer ?
#
loop_
_entity_poly.entity_id
_entity_poly.type
_entity_poly.pdbx_seq_one_letter_code
_entity_poly.pdbx_strand_id
1 'polypeptide(L)'
;MSSDQFNYVLKNLLNSSNKNLPLTVYEVLYAFKKGNYDIQDELVLSLMKKTGSLMGHYCDIPDMKCLCRISSEMKHLLSGRKSTPVKGDVILNDITNCEVSALGNISVIGKGCINSTLYSKGKVFAKGLVRGGQIIAEKGIEINTAGTERGSKLLLEVPGDGYIKIQTVYTDTMIKVGPVSYTFFSKMKRINARLENGKLLL
;
A
#
# COMPACT_ATOMS: atom_id res chain seq x y z
N MET A 1 -34.07 28.46 25.58
CA MET A 1 -33.15 29.10 24.62
C MET A 1 -33.92 29.31 23.33
N SER A 2 -33.98 30.53 22.79
CA SER A 2 -34.52 30.75 21.45
C SER A 2 -33.65 30.03 20.41
N SER A 3 -34.23 29.57 19.30
CA SER A 3 -33.47 28.89 18.23
C SER A 3 -32.26 29.71 17.75
N ASP A 4 -32.35 31.04 17.80
CA ASP A 4 -31.28 31.95 17.42
C ASP A 4 -30.07 31.92 18.37
N GLN A 5 -30.29 31.80 19.68
CA GLN A 5 -29.20 31.68 20.65
C GLN A 5 -28.44 30.35 20.48
N PHE A 6 -29.16 29.27 20.19
CA PHE A 6 -28.55 27.96 19.96
C PHE A 6 -27.69 27.97 18.67
N ASN A 7 -28.18 28.61 17.62
CA ASN A 7 -27.46 28.76 16.36
C ASN A 7 -26.21 29.63 16.49
N TYR A 8 -26.27 30.67 17.31
CA TYR A 8 -25.11 31.50 17.62
C TYR A 8 -24.01 30.70 18.33
N VAL A 9 -24.36 29.92 19.35
CA VAL A 9 -23.40 29.06 20.07
C VAL A 9 -22.78 28.01 19.13
N LEU A 10 -23.59 27.38 18.28
CA LEU A 10 -23.11 26.38 17.32
C LEU A 10 -22.07 26.98 16.36
N LYS A 11 -22.37 28.14 15.77
CA LYS A 11 -21.44 28.86 14.87
C LYS A 11 -20.16 29.22 15.60
N ASN A 12 -20.26 29.67 16.86
CA ASN A 12 -19.10 30.04 17.63
C ASN A 12 -18.22 28.83 17.97
N LEU A 13 -18.80 27.66 18.28
CA LEU A 13 -18.07 26.42 18.52
C LEU A 13 -17.37 25.89 17.25
N LEU A 14 -18.03 25.96 16.09
CA LEU A 14 -17.41 25.60 14.81
C LEU A 14 -16.24 26.52 14.49
N ASN A 15 -16.38 27.83 14.72
CA ASN A 15 -15.34 28.82 14.44
C ASN A 15 -14.20 28.84 15.47
N SER A 16 -14.45 28.62 16.75
CA SER A 16 -13.45 28.78 17.81
C SER A 16 -12.75 27.47 18.17
N SER A 17 -13.51 26.37 18.30
CA SER A 17 -12.98 25.07 18.73
C SER A 17 -12.54 24.18 17.56
N ASN A 18 -13.07 24.41 16.34
CA ASN A 18 -12.78 23.60 15.16
C ASN A 18 -12.14 24.41 14.01
N LYS A 19 -11.23 25.34 14.34
CA LYS A 19 -10.54 26.23 13.38
C LYS A 19 -9.85 25.49 12.23
N ASN A 20 -9.36 24.28 12.49
CA ASN A 20 -8.65 23.48 11.50
C ASN A 20 -9.57 22.66 10.60
N LEU A 21 -10.88 22.61 10.88
CA LEU A 21 -11.82 21.78 10.14
C LEU A 21 -11.83 22.08 8.62
N PRO A 22 -11.82 23.34 8.14
CA PRO A 22 -11.72 23.63 6.71
C PRO A 22 -10.44 23.08 6.08
N LEU A 23 -9.31 23.21 6.79
CA LEU A 23 -8.02 22.70 6.33
C LEU A 23 -8.02 21.18 6.26
N THR A 24 -8.54 20.50 7.28
CA THR A 24 -8.67 19.04 7.28
C THR A 24 -9.57 18.55 6.15
N VAL A 25 -10.71 19.21 5.91
CA VAL A 25 -11.60 18.88 4.78
C VAL A 25 -10.87 19.07 3.45
N TYR A 26 -10.12 20.16 3.28
CA TYR A 26 -9.33 20.42 2.08
C TYR A 26 -8.23 19.35 1.87
N GLU A 27 -7.47 19.00 2.90
CA GLU A 27 -6.42 17.98 2.85
C GLU A 27 -6.97 16.62 2.43
N VAL A 28 -8.11 16.23 2.98
CA VAL A 28 -8.80 14.98 2.61
C VAL A 28 -9.20 15.02 1.14
N LEU A 29 -9.87 16.08 0.68
CA LEU A 29 -10.28 16.24 -0.72
C LEU A 29 -9.08 16.24 -1.69
N TYR A 30 -7.97 16.87 -1.29
CA TYR A 30 -6.74 16.91 -2.06
C TYR A 30 -6.06 15.54 -2.12
N ALA A 31 -6.04 14.79 -1.02
CA ALA A 31 -5.51 13.43 -0.98
C ALA A 31 -6.27 12.48 -1.92
N PHE A 32 -7.60 12.61 -2.01
CA PHE A 32 -8.40 11.86 -2.99
C PHE A 32 -8.05 12.20 -4.45
N LYS A 33 -7.55 13.40 -4.75
CA LYS A 33 -7.15 13.81 -6.10
C LYS A 33 -5.73 13.37 -6.49
N LYS A 34 -4.78 13.36 -5.55
CA LYS A 34 -3.34 13.20 -5.85
C LYS A 34 -2.92 11.78 -6.28
N GLY A 35 -3.78 10.77 -6.12
CA GLY A 35 -3.48 9.36 -6.48
C GLY A 35 -4.37 8.73 -7.55
N ASN A 36 -5.48 9.36 -7.93
CA ASN A 36 -6.43 8.85 -8.90
C ASN A 36 -6.34 9.70 -10.18
N TYR A 37 -5.54 9.26 -11.16
CA TYR A 37 -5.38 9.94 -12.46
C TYR A 37 -6.65 9.95 -13.33
N ASP A 38 -7.73 9.30 -12.87
CA ASP A 38 -9.00 9.18 -13.57
C ASP A 38 -10.08 10.02 -12.87
N ILE A 39 -9.98 11.35 -13.02
CA ILE A 39 -10.92 12.29 -12.40
C ILE A 39 -12.17 12.44 -13.29
N GLN A 40 -12.94 11.37 -13.35
CA GLN A 40 -14.41 11.42 -13.46
C GLN A 40 -15.06 10.85 -12.19
N ASP A 41 -14.38 11.00 -11.05
CA ASP A 41 -14.78 10.38 -9.80
C ASP A 41 -16.00 11.12 -9.21
N GLU A 42 -17.20 10.64 -9.56
CA GLU A 42 -18.50 11.06 -9.01
C GLU A 42 -18.47 11.15 -7.47
N LEU A 43 -17.63 10.33 -6.83
CA LEU A 43 -17.38 10.35 -5.40
C LEU A 43 -16.74 11.67 -4.94
N VAL A 44 -15.66 12.13 -5.57
CA VAL A 44 -14.97 13.38 -5.17
C VAL A 44 -15.93 14.56 -5.33
N LEU A 45 -16.70 14.57 -6.41
CA LEU A 45 -17.72 15.58 -6.64
C LEU A 45 -18.83 15.53 -5.57
N SER A 46 -19.29 14.34 -5.19
CA SER A 46 -20.30 14.15 -4.14
C SER A 46 -19.79 14.58 -2.75
N LEU A 47 -18.52 14.29 -2.44
CA LEU A 47 -17.86 14.69 -1.21
C LEU A 47 -17.74 16.21 -1.15
N MET A 48 -17.22 16.84 -2.21
CA MET A 48 -17.09 18.30 -2.29
C MET A 48 -18.44 19.01 -2.09
N LYS A 49 -19.51 18.52 -2.73
CA LYS A 49 -20.86 19.09 -2.57
C LYS A 49 -21.37 18.99 -1.13
N LYS A 50 -21.10 17.88 -0.45
CA LYS A 50 -21.60 17.64 0.92
C LYS A 50 -20.72 18.25 2.01
N THR A 51 -19.43 18.41 1.76
CA THR A 51 -18.48 18.98 2.72
C THR A 51 -18.32 20.49 2.57
N GLY A 52 -18.90 21.12 1.52
CA GLY A 52 -18.71 22.54 1.20
C GLY A 52 -19.05 23.49 2.35
N SER A 53 -20.14 23.24 3.08
CA SER A 53 -20.53 24.05 4.23
C SER A 53 -19.54 23.98 5.41
N LEU A 54 -18.70 22.93 5.46
CA LEU A 54 -17.65 22.78 6.47
C LEU A 54 -16.34 23.51 6.08
N MET A 55 -16.21 23.97 4.83
CA MET A 55 -15.07 24.77 4.37
C MET A 55 -15.28 26.27 4.62
N GLY A 56 -15.72 26.63 5.82
CA GLY A 56 -15.87 28.03 6.24
C GLY A 56 -17.23 28.68 5.94
N HIS A 57 -18.14 27.99 5.25
CA HIS A 57 -19.52 28.45 5.01
C HIS A 57 -20.50 27.96 6.09
N TYR A 58 -20.14 28.11 7.37
CA TYR A 58 -20.95 27.59 8.49
C TYR A 58 -22.31 28.30 8.65
N CYS A 59 -22.52 29.42 7.95
CA CYS A 59 -23.83 30.07 7.85
C CYS A 59 -24.89 29.16 7.24
N ASP A 60 -24.48 28.19 6.41
CA ASP A 60 -25.35 27.22 5.73
C ASP A 60 -25.69 26.02 6.63
N ILE A 61 -25.25 26.03 7.88
CA ILE A 61 -25.52 25.01 8.89
C ILE A 61 -26.48 25.62 9.92
N PRO A 62 -27.79 25.59 9.65
CA PRO A 62 -28.78 26.31 10.44
C PRO A 62 -29.09 25.65 11.78
N ASP A 63 -28.76 24.37 11.96
CA ASP A 63 -29.04 23.64 13.19
C ASP A 63 -28.15 22.39 13.36
N MET A 64 -28.24 21.78 14.54
CA MET A 64 -27.53 20.53 14.84
C MET A 64 -28.03 19.35 13.98
N LYS A 65 -29.29 19.37 13.55
CA LYS A 65 -29.85 18.32 12.67
C LYS A 65 -29.15 18.30 11.32
N CYS A 66 -28.79 19.48 10.79
CA CYS A 66 -28.02 19.61 9.56
C CYS A 66 -26.62 18.97 9.72
N LEU A 67 -25.94 19.19 10.84
CA LEU A 67 -24.65 18.53 11.13
C LEU A 67 -24.79 17.01 11.23
N CYS A 68 -25.82 16.53 11.93
CA CYS A 68 -26.11 15.10 12.03
C CYS A 68 -26.38 14.49 10.65
N ARG A 69 -27.09 15.21 9.77
CA ARG A 69 -27.34 14.80 8.39
C ARG A 69 -26.05 14.73 7.58
N ILE A 70 -25.22 15.78 7.60
CA ILE A 70 -23.93 15.79 6.91
C ILE A 70 -23.06 14.62 7.38
N SER A 71 -22.95 14.41 8.70
CA SER A 71 -22.19 13.30 9.27
C SER A 71 -22.72 11.93 8.83
N SER A 72 -24.05 11.77 8.81
CA SER A 72 -24.70 10.51 8.42
C SER A 72 -24.53 10.24 6.92
N GLU A 73 -24.65 11.27 6.08
CA GLU A 73 -24.43 11.16 4.64
C GLU A 73 -22.97 10.85 4.29
N MET A 74 -22.01 11.49 4.98
CA MET A 74 -20.59 11.14 4.84
C MET A 74 -20.34 9.69 5.25
N LYS A 75 -20.90 9.27 6.39
CA LYS A 75 -20.82 7.87 6.83
C LYS A 75 -21.43 6.94 5.79
N HIS A 76 -22.59 7.25 5.22
CA HIS A 76 -23.23 6.42 4.21
C HIS A 76 -22.42 6.32 2.91
N LEU A 77 -21.90 7.46 2.41
CA LEU A 77 -21.02 7.51 1.25
C LEU A 77 -19.76 6.65 1.43
N LEU A 78 -19.23 6.61 2.65
CA LEU A 78 -18.04 5.83 3.00
C LEU A 78 -18.37 4.37 3.37
N SER A 79 -19.55 4.10 3.94
CA SER A 79 -19.95 2.77 4.43
C SER A 79 -20.31 1.80 3.30
N GLY A 80 -20.81 2.31 2.17
CA GLY A 80 -21.04 1.50 0.96
C GLY A 80 -19.75 1.04 0.28
N ARG A 81 -18.62 1.68 0.62
CA ARG A 81 -17.29 1.30 0.15
C ARG A 81 -16.52 0.72 1.35
N LYS A 82 -16.73 -0.57 1.65
CA LYS A 82 -15.58 -1.35 2.12
C LYS A 82 -14.49 -1.06 1.09
N SER A 83 -13.37 -0.48 1.52
CA SER A 83 -12.18 -0.40 0.67
C SER A 83 -11.98 -1.81 0.14
N THR A 84 -12.40 -2.06 -1.11
CA THR A 84 -11.86 -3.18 -1.84
C THR A 84 -10.40 -2.78 -1.91
N PRO A 85 -9.49 -3.45 -1.17
CA PRO A 85 -8.08 -3.12 -1.33
C PRO A 85 -7.87 -3.23 -2.83
N VAL A 86 -7.52 -2.13 -3.49
CA VAL A 86 -7.17 -2.15 -4.90
C VAL A 86 -5.99 -3.09 -4.93
N LYS A 87 -6.26 -4.36 -5.25
CA LYS A 87 -5.25 -5.39 -5.41
C LYS A 87 -4.59 -5.01 -6.71
N GLY A 88 -3.59 -4.14 -6.64
CA GLY A 88 -2.69 -3.85 -7.73
C GLY A 88 -1.78 -5.05 -7.95
N ASP A 89 -2.38 -6.21 -8.20
CA ASP A 89 -1.69 -7.46 -8.48
C ASP A 89 -1.18 -7.40 -9.92
N VAL A 90 0.06 -7.81 -10.13
CA VAL A 90 0.73 -7.78 -11.44
C VAL A 90 1.12 -9.21 -11.79
N ILE A 91 0.66 -9.69 -12.94
CA ILE A 91 0.99 -11.01 -13.46
C ILE A 91 1.78 -10.82 -14.75
N LEU A 92 2.97 -11.43 -14.79
CA LEU A 92 3.93 -11.31 -15.89
C LEU A 92 4.37 -12.71 -16.29
N ASN A 93 4.59 -12.93 -17.59
CA ASN A 93 5.20 -14.17 -18.04
C ASN A 93 6.70 -14.15 -17.76
N ASP A 94 7.43 -13.29 -18.47
CA ASP A 94 8.88 -13.18 -18.40
C ASP A 94 9.27 -11.71 -18.39
N ILE A 95 10.33 -11.37 -17.66
CA ILE A 95 10.87 -10.02 -17.60
C ILE A 95 12.38 -10.02 -17.71
N THR A 96 12.89 -9.04 -18.46
CA THR A 96 14.33 -8.82 -18.65
C THR A 96 14.60 -7.33 -18.63
N ASN A 97 15.52 -6.89 -17.78
CA ASN A 97 15.92 -5.49 -17.68
C ASN A 97 14.75 -4.54 -17.40
N CYS A 98 13.86 -4.94 -16.50
CA CYS A 98 12.66 -4.20 -16.14
C CYS A 98 12.69 -3.75 -14.67
N GLU A 99 11.90 -2.72 -14.38
CA GLU A 99 11.53 -2.35 -13.02
C GLU A 99 10.00 -2.45 -12.89
N VAL A 100 9.54 -3.22 -11.91
CA VAL A 100 8.12 -3.53 -11.72
C VAL A 100 7.72 -3.22 -10.28
N SER A 101 6.70 -2.38 -10.12
CA SER A 101 6.19 -1.98 -8.81
C SER A 101 4.69 -2.26 -8.69
N ALA A 102 4.28 -2.86 -7.57
CA ALA A 102 2.90 -3.29 -7.34
C ALA A 102 2.45 -2.98 -5.90
N LEU A 103 1.22 -2.47 -5.76
CA LEU A 103 0.55 -2.35 -4.45
C LEU A 103 0.04 -3.70 -3.95
N GLY A 104 -0.23 -4.63 -4.86
CA GLY A 104 -0.60 -6.01 -4.57
C GLY A 104 0.60 -6.96 -4.73
N ASN A 105 0.30 -8.19 -5.10
CA ASN A 105 1.29 -9.24 -5.33
C ASN A 105 1.88 -9.14 -6.74
N ILE A 106 3.12 -9.61 -6.92
CA ILE A 106 3.71 -9.79 -8.26
C ILE A 106 3.90 -11.28 -8.50
N SER A 107 3.42 -11.78 -9.64
CA SER A 107 3.57 -13.18 -10.05
C SER A 107 4.25 -13.27 -11.42
N VAL A 108 5.46 -13.83 -11.44
CA VAL A 108 6.21 -14.15 -12.67
C VAL A 108 6.02 -15.64 -12.96
N ILE A 109 5.15 -15.95 -13.92
CA ILE A 109 4.66 -17.32 -14.18
C ILE A 109 5.43 -18.06 -15.30
N GLY A 110 6.26 -17.35 -16.07
CA GLY A 110 7.04 -17.89 -17.18
C GLY A 110 8.40 -18.46 -16.79
N LYS A 111 9.37 -18.32 -17.70
CA LYS A 111 10.75 -18.80 -17.58
C LYS A 111 11.53 -18.10 -16.49
N GLY A 112 11.25 -16.83 -16.19
CA GLY A 112 11.92 -16.14 -15.09
C GLY A 112 12.05 -14.62 -15.18
N CYS A 113 12.97 -14.12 -14.37
CA CYS A 113 13.26 -12.72 -14.16
C CYS A 113 14.77 -12.49 -14.27
N ILE A 114 15.20 -11.71 -15.26
CA ILE A 114 16.62 -11.45 -15.54
C ILE A 114 16.93 -9.98 -15.37
N ASN A 115 17.96 -9.66 -14.58
CA ASN A 115 18.46 -8.30 -14.36
C ASN A 115 17.35 -7.28 -14.10
N SER A 116 16.39 -7.62 -13.25
CA SER A 116 15.19 -6.82 -13.03
C SER A 116 14.97 -6.53 -11.55
N THR A 117 14.26 -5.43 -11.28
CA THR A 117 13.92 -4.98 -9.94
C THR A 117 12.41 -5.11 -9.72
N LEU A 118 12.01 -5.81 -8.66
CA LEU A 118 10.61 -6.02 -8.32
C LEU A 118 10.34 -5.44 -6.94
N TYR A 119 9.32 -4.58 -6.83
CA TYR A 119 8.89 -3.98 -5.58
C TYR A 119 7.40 -4.27 -5.33
N SER A 120 7.07 -4.90 -4.20
CA SER A 120 5.70 -5.28 -3.90
C SER A 120 5.34 -5.00 -2.45
N LYS A 121 4.18 -4.37 -2.21
CA LYS A 121 3.56 -4.31 -0.87
C LYS A 121 2.83 -5.60 -0.48
N GLY A 122 2.83 -6.57 -1.38
CA GLY A 122 2.27 -7.90 -1.18
C GLY A 122 3.37 -8.95 -1.15
N LYS A 123 3.09 -10.06 -1.85
CA LYS A 123 4.02 -11.16 -2.04
C LYS A 123 4.58 -11.14 -3.46
N VAL A 124 5.82 -11.63 -3.62
CA VAL A 124 6.39 -11.89 -4.94
C VAL A 124 6.54 -13.39 -5.15
N PHE A 125 5.97 -13.91 -6.23
CA PHE A 125 6.13 -15.29 -6.65
C PHE A 125 6.84 -15.34 -8.00
N ALA A 126 7.90 -16.16 -8.10
CA ALA A 126 8.57 -16.44 -9.36
C ALA A 126 8.70 -17.95 -9.57
N LYS A 127 7.97 -18.48 -10.56
CA LYS A 127 8.01 -19.91 -10.92
C LYS A 127 9.32 -20.30 -11.60
N GLY A 128 9.92 -19.36 -12.32
CA GLY A 128 11.10 -19.56 -13.14
C GLY A 128 12.42 -19.31 -12.42
N LEU A 129 13.44 -19.04 -13.23
CA LEU A 129 14.78 -18.64 -12.80
C LEU A 129 14.80 -17.13 -12.51
N VAL A 130 15.25 -16.73 -11.33
CA VAL A 130 15.56 -15.34 -11.01
C VAL A 130 17.07 -15.17 -11.03
N ARG A 131 17.58 -14.28 -11.88
CA ARG A 131 19.02 -14.03 -12.02
C ARG A 131 19.29 -12.54 -12.18
N GLY A 132 20.04 -11.97 -11.25
CA GLY A 132 20.45 -10.56 -11.34
C GLY A 132 19.30 -9.62 -10.95
N GLY A 133 19.66 -8.54 -10.26
CA GLY A 133 18.72 -7.52 -9.79
C GLY A 133 18.29 -7.74 -8.34
N GLN A 134 17.10 -7.25 -8.00
CA GLN A 134 16.61 -7.26 -6.61
C GLN A 134 15.09 -7.46 -6.55
N ILE A 135 14.65 -8.20 -5.53
CA ILE A 135 13.23 -8.42 -5.24
C ILE A 135 12.98 -7.99 -3.80
N ILE A 136 12.08 -7.03 -3.63
CA ILE A 136 11.70 -6.48 -2.33
C ILE A 136 10.20 -6.67 -2.17
N ALA A 137 9.78 -7.37 -1.12
CA ALA A 137 8.37 -7.65 -0.85
C ALA A 137 8.02 -7.45 0.63
N GLU A 138 6.88 -6.81 0.92
CA GLU A 138 6.47 -6.58 2.32
C GLU A 138 5.93 -7.83 3.02
N LYS A 139 5.37 -8.81 2.30
CA LYS A 139 4.76 -10.00 2.94
C LYS A 139 5.57 -11.28 2.78
N GLY A 140 6.25 -11.44 1.66
CA GLY A 140 7.06 -12.63 1.42
C GLY A 140 7.47 -12.82 -0.03
N ILE A 141 8.49 -13.65 -0.22
CA ILE A 141 9.08 -13.99 -1.51
C ILE A 141 9.09 -15.50 -1.67
N GLU A 142 8.60 -15.99 -2.80
CA GLU A 142 8.60 -17.41 -3.15
C GLU A 142 9.21 -17.60 -4.53
N ILE A 143 10.37 -18.25 -4.58
CA ILE A 143 11.14 -18.43 -5.82
C ILE A 143 11.45 -19.90 -6.02
N ASN A 144 11.29 -20.39 -7.23
CA ASN A 144 11.71 -21.74 -7.57
C ASN A 144 13.25 -21.82 -7.66
N THR A 145 13.87 -21.03 -8.55
CA THR A 145 15.33 -21.02 -8.72
C THR A 145 15.89 -19.61 -8.58
N ALA A 146 16.74 -19.37 -7.59
CA ALA A 146 17.42 -18.10 -7.37
C ALA A 146 18.92 -18.23 -7.70
N GLY A 147 19.40 -17.39 -8.60
CA GLY A 147 20.78 -17.34 -9.04
C GLY A 147 21.16 -18.41 -10.07
N THR A 148 22.44 -18.48 -10.43
CA THR A 148 22.98 -19.47 -11.39
C THR A 148 24.29 -20.06 -10.90
N GLU A 149 24.71 -21.19 -11.48
CA GLU A 149 25.98 -21.87 -11.14
C GLU A 149 27.21 -20.99 -11.34
N ARG A 150 27.16 -20.05 -12.29
CA ARG A 150 28.25 -19.10 -12.55
C ARG A 150 28.28 -17.91 -11.58
N GLY A 151 27.38 -17.88 -10.60
CA GLY A 151 27.16 -16.75 -9.73
C GLY A 151 26.33 -15.65 -10.39
N SER A 152 25.44 -15.04 -9.62
CA SER A 152 24.75 -13.82 -10.04
C SER A 152 24.32 -13.04 -8.81
N LYS A 153 24.76 -11.78 -8.70
CA LYS A 153 24.34 -10.88 -7.63
C LYS A 153 22.82 -10.70 -7.68
N LEU A 154 22.14 -11.27 -6.69
CA LEU A 154 20.69 -11.20 -6.54
C LEU A 154 20.38 -10.87 -5.08
N LEU A 155 19.57 -9.84 -4.85
CA LEU A 155 19.08 -9.49 -3.52
C LEU A 155 17.61 -9.85 -3.39
N LEU A 156 17.26 -10.57 -2.32
CA LEU A 156 15.88 -10.88 -1.95
C LEU A 156 15.64 -10.31 -0.55
N GLU A 157 14.73 -9.35 -0.41
CA GLU A 157 14.51 -8.61 0.83
C GLU A 157 13.04 -8.61 1.25
N VAL A 158 12.82 -8.90 2.53
CA VAL A 158 11.52 -8.81 3.20
C VAL A 158 11.70 -8.18 4.59
N PRO A 159 10.66 -7.57 5.17
CA PRO A 159 10.70 -7.12 6.56
C PRO A 159 10.78 -8.29 7.54
N GLY A 160 10.99 -7.99 8.83
CA GLY A 160 11.25 -9.01 9.86
C GLY A 160 10.09 -9.98 10.12
N ASP A 161 8.86 -9.58 9.79
CA ASP A 161 7.63 -10.39 9.85
C ASP A 161 7.36 -11.17 8.55
N GLY A 162 8.16 -10.94 7.51
CA GLY A 162 8.08 -11.63 6.23
C GLY A 162 8.84 -12.95 6.19
N TYR A 163 8.80 -13.61 5.03
CA TYR A 163 9.50 -14.87 4.77
C TYR A 163 10.07 -14.92 3.35
N ILE A 164 11.13 -15.70 3.15
CA ILE A 164 11.69 -15.98 1.82
C ILE A 164 11.81 -17.50 1.64
N LYS A 165 11.08 -18.07 0.70
CA LYS A 165 11.16 -19.48 0.33
C LYS A 165 11.82 -19.65 -1.02
N ILE A 166 12.83 -20.51 -1.08
CA ILE A 166 13.59 -20.79 -2.30
C ILE A 166 13.76 -22.29 -2.49
N GLN A 167 13.28 -22.83 -3.62
CA GLN A 167 13.41 -24.26 -3.87
C GLN A 167 14.86 -24.65 -4.20
N THR A 168 15.57 -23.87 -5.02
CA THR A 168 17.01 -23.99 -5.28
C THR A 168 17.66 -22.61 -5.29
N VAL A 169 18.69 -22.43 -4.48
CA VAL A 169 19.49 -21.19 -4.43
C VAL A 169 20.93 -21.48 -4.83
N TYR A 170 21.51 -20.61 -5.65
CA TYR A 170 22.91 -20.68 -6.08
C TYR A 170 23.76 -19.61 -5.38
N THR A 171 25.08 -19.72 -5.59
CA THR A 171 26.05 -18.75 -5.06
C THR A 171 25.76 -17.31 -5.47
N ASP A 172 26.21 -16.37 -4.64
CA ASP A 172 26.06 -14.93 -4.80
C ASP A 172 24.62 -14.41 -4.69
N THR A 173 23.70 -15.26 -4.24
CA THR A 173 22.36 -14.85 -3.83
C THR A 173 22.42 -14.36 -2.39
N MET A 174 21.94 -13.15 -2.16
CA MET A 174 21.79 -12.55 -0.83
C MET A 174 20.31 -12.48 -0.47
N ILE A 175 19.99 -12.98 0.71
CA ILE A 175 18.68 -12.81 1.32
C ILE A 175 18.79 -11.83 2.49
N LYS A 176 17.73 -11.08 2.74
CA LYS A 176 17.62 -10.18 3.88
C LYS A 176 16.21 -10.27 4.46
N VAL A 177 16.14 -10.58 5.75
CA VAL A 177 14.88 -10.67 6.50
C VAL A 177 14.99 -9.70 7.68
N GLY A 178 14.29 -8.58 7.58
CA GLY A 178 14.43 -7.46 8.51
C GLY A 178 15.86 -6.92 8.54
N PRO A 179 16.51 -6.85 9.72
CA PRO A 179 17.88 -6.34 9.84
C PRO A 179 18.96 -7.38 9.51
N VAL A 180 18.60 -8.67 9.37
CA VAL A 180 19.57 -9.75 9.20
C VAL A 180 19.70 -10.12 7.73
N SER A 181 20.95 -10.25 7.25
CA SER A 181 21.25 -10.69 5.89
C SER A 181 22.11 -11.95 5.88
N TYR A 182 21.97 -12.75 4.83
CA TYR A 182 22.75 -13.96 4.61
C TYR A 182 23.05 -14.13 3.13
N THR A 183 24.30 -14.41 2.79
CA THR A 183 24.75 -14.67 1.42
C THR A 183 25.05 -16.15 1.26
N PHE A 184 24.47 -16.75 0.22
CA PHE A 184 24.77 -18.13 -0.15
C PHE A 184 26.07 -18.19 -0.93
N PHE A 185 27.01 -19.03 -0.49
CA PHE A 185 28.30 -19.28 -1.15
C PHE A 185 28.37 -20.65 -1.83
N SER A 186 27.30 -21.44 -1.73
CA SER A 186 27.17 -22.76 -2.35
C SER A 186 25.71 -23.02 -2.71
N LYS A 187 25.50 -23.98 -3.61
CA LYS A 187 24.15 -24.39 -4.01
C LYS A 187 23.43 -25.05 -2.84
N MET A 188 22.26 -24.53 -2.48
CA MET A 188 21.38 -25.12 -1.48
C MET A 188 19.97 -25.31 -2.03
N LYS A 189 19.17 -26.13 -1.35
CA LYS A 189 17.79 -26.43 -1.76
C LYS A 189 16.86 -26.32 -0.56
N ARG A 190 15.58 -26.04 -0.85
CA ARG A 190 14.48 -26.00 0.13
C ARG A 190 14.75 -25.04 1.29
N ILE A 191 15.18 -23.84 0.94
CA ILE A 191 15.39 -22.76 1.91
C ILE A 191 14.04 -22.17 2.30
N ASN A 192 13.85 -21.97 3.60
CA ASN A 192 12.73 -21.26 4.18
C ASN A 192 13.25 -20.25 5.22
N ALA A 193 13.66 -19.11 4.70
CA ALA A 193 14.23 -18.05 5.50
C ALA A 193 13.16 -17.24 6.24
N ARG A 194 13.30 -17.15 7.57
CA ARG A 194 12.44 -16.31 8.44
C ARG A 194 13.20 -15.85 9.67
N LEU A 195 12.75 -14.77 10.28
CA LEU A 195 13.29 -14.31 11.56
C LEU A 195 12.52 -14.97 12.71
N GLU A 196 13.22 -15.57 13.66
CA GLU A 196 12.63 -16.12 14.88
C GLU A 196 13.54 -15.75 16.07
N ASN A 197 13.00 -15.03 17.06
CA ASN A 197 13.76 -14.50 18.21
C ASN A 197 15.02 -13.70 17.82
N GLY A 198 14.94 -12.91 16.74
CA GLY A 198 16.06 -12.11 16.23
C GLY A 198 17.13 -12.88 15.47
N LYS A 199 16.98 -14.21 15.34
CA LYS A 199 17.89 -15.05 14.56
C LYS A 199 17.26 -15.41 13.22
N LEU A 200 18.08 -15.42 12.18
CA LEU A 200 17.68 -15.91 10.87
C LEU A 200 17.71 -17.45 10.88
N LEU A 201 16.55 -18.05 10.62
CA LEU A 201 16.43 -19.47 10.33
C LEU A 201 16.35 -19.64 8.82
N LEU A 202 16.93 -20.71 8.29
CA LEU A 202 17.01 -21.04 6.86
C LEU A 202 16.36 -22.40 6.57
#